data_AF-A0A1I6UNL5-F1
#
_entry.id   AF-A0A1I6UNL5-F1
#
_cell.length_a   1.000
_cell.length_b   1.000
_cell.length_c   1.000
_cell.angle_alpha   90.00
_cell.angle_beta   90.00
_cell.angle_gamma   90.00
#
_symmetry.space_group_name_H-M   'P 1'
#
loop_
_entity.id
_entity.type
_entity.pdbx_description
1 polymer ?
#
loop_
_entity_poly.entity_id
_entity_poly.type
_entity_poly.pdbx_seq_one_letter_code
_entity_poly.pdbx_strand_id
1 'polypeptide(L)'
;MAELREGPEATAPPAFSKRRSLAWMGFCQGGLFLAQFGTSLALARLLTPHETGIFSLAAAIAGLLSTLRSCGLSSYIVRADRVDGALLASVFTVNLILSGAAALLILAFSVFGSVLLGEPEVQRALAILAVVPLVGALEFRPAAMIERHGNFRGVALVNMLRGLVASGAMLALALLGFSYMSQAYGQAAGAVAAALAANGLGLRYVSLRMGLAGWREILTYGGRLFAIAGVAGIAGRMGDLVLGRMLGLSALGLYSRAASLNTLMWDHLHVVITRITFVDLANQQRNGQSLRTCYLHTLRMITVLLWPAFAGAAVLAGPIMRVLLGPGWDGAALPFCLLSLAAIVLSSLSMTWEVFLIRDQTALQARFEFLRHGAGLVMFSIGCLFGLGGAGAARVGEALLAVGLYRPHLERMTDTFRRDYAPIYLHAAVLTAIAVAPAVLVMSAWGWSAETPLPSLAAAIAAGIAGWACGLWYLDHPLVAEARLLLAHMRPARPATSVSNL
;
A
#
# COMPACT_ATOMS: atom_id res chain seq x y z
N MET A 1 -3.85 -26.69 -45.17
CA MET A 1 -4.73 -25.53 -45.30
C MET A 1 -6.08 -25.89 -44.71
N ALA A 2 -6.35 -25.45 -43.48
CA ALA A 2 -7.65 -25.57 -42.84
C ALA A 2 -7.98 -24.18 -42.29
N GLU A 3 -8.90 -23.50 -42.97
CA GLU A 3 -9.35 -22.15 -42.65
C GLU A 3 -10.00 -22.14 -41.25
N LEU A 4 -9.35 -21.46 -40.31
CA LEU A 4 -9.97 -21.06 -39.06
C LEU A 4 -10.95 -19.93 -39.39
N ARG A 5 -12.24 -20.30 -39.50
CA ARG A 5 -13.35 -19.34 -39.52
C ARG A 5 -13.21 -18.39 -38.34
N GLU A 6 -12.97 -17.12 -38.65
CA GLU A 6 -13.14 -16.01 -37.72
C GLU A 6 -14.59 -16.02 -37.24
N GLY A 7 -14.82 -16.42 -35.99
CA GLY A 7 -16.10 -16.23 -35.33
C GLY A 7 -16.40 -14.72 -35.23
N PRO A 8 -17.68 -14.31 -35.27
CA PRO A 8 -18.05 -12.90 -35.29
C PRO A 8 -17.42 -12.18 -34.10
N GLU A 9 -16.78 -11.03 -34.37
CA GLU A 9 -16.30 -10.10 -33.35
C GLU A 9 -17.40 -9.93 -32.30
N ALA A 10 -17.19 -10.52 -31.12
CA ALA A 10 -18.07 -10.34 -30.00
C ALA A 10 -18.10 -8.84 -29.72
N THR A 11 -19.24 -8.23 -30.04
CA THR A 11 -19.53 -6.82 -29.81
C THR A 11 -19.03 -6.46 -28.42
N ALA A 12 -18.05 -5.54 -28.38
CA ALA A 12 -17.52 -5.07 -27.12
C ALA A 12 -18.70 -4.67 -26.23
N PRO A 13 -18.78 -5.15 -24.98
CA PRO A 13 -19.88 -4.80 -24.10
C PRO A 13 -20.02 -3.27 -24.08
N PRO A 14 -21.26 -2.73 -24.10
CA PRO A 14 -21.48 -1.30 -24.28
C PRO A 14 -20.57 -0.54 -23.34
N ALA A 15 -19.72 0.32 -23.90
CA ALA A 15 -18.75 1.10 -23.16
C ALA A 15 -19.50 2.00 -22.17
N PHE A 16 -19.71 1.49 -20.96
CA PHE A 16 -20.22 2.31 -19.88
C PHE A 16 -19.30 3.52 -19.74
N SER A 17 -19.90 4.71 -19.70
CA SER A 17 -19.22 5.97 -19.41
C SER A 17 -18.11 5.73 -18.39
N LYS A 18 -16.87 6.15 -18.72
CA LYS A 18 -15.66 5.99 -17.88
C LYS A 18 -15.94 6.33 -16.40
N ARG A 19 -16.85 7.28 -16.14
CA ARG A 19 -17.32 7.68 -14.81
C ARG A 19 -18.03 6.55 -14.03
N ARG A 20 -18.88 5.74 -14.65
CA ARG A 20 -19.56 4.61 -13.98
C ARG A 20 -18.59 3.47 -13.65
N SER A 21 -17.61 3.19 -14.51
CA SER A 21 -16.58 2.19 -14.22
C SER A 21 -15.63 2.65 -13.11
N LEU A 22 -15.29 3.95 -13.06
CA LEU A 22 -14.53 4.54 -11.96
C LEU A 22 -15.31 4.54 -10.64
N ALA A 23 -16.61 4.88 -10.67
CA ALA A 23 -17.47 4.83 -9.48
C ALA A 23 -17.62 3.39 -8.94
N TRP A 24 -17.79 2.41 -9.83
CA TRP A 24 -17.81 0.99 -9.48
C TRP A 24 -16.50 0.53 -8.84
N MET A 25 -15.36 0.89 -9.42
CA MET A 25 -14.04 0.60 -8.83
C MET A 25 -13.88 1.23 -7.45
N GLY A 26 -14.31 2.49 -7.27
CA GLY A 26 -14.29 3.16 -5.96
C GLY A 26 -15.14 2.44 -4.92
N PHE A 27 -16.36 2.02 -5.29
CA PHE A 27 -17.25 1.27 -4.41
C PHE A 27 -16.66 -0.10 -4.02
N CYS A 28 -16.18 -0.88 -5.00
CA CYS A 28 -15.54 -2.17 -4.73
C CYS A 28 -14.30 -2.04 -3.85
N GLN A 29 -13.45 -1.04 -4.12
CA GLN A 29 -12.23 -0.81 -3.35
C GLN A 29 -12.54 -0.37 -1.92
N GLY A 30 -13.52 0.52 -1.73
CA GLY A 30 -13.96 0.95 -0.41
C GLY A 30 -14.60 -0.19 0.40
N GLY A 31 -15.45 -1.00 -0.23
CA GLY A 31 -16.04 -2.18 0.40
C GLY A 31 -15.00 -3.23 0.80
N LEU A 32 -14.05 -3.51 -0.08
CA LEU A 32 -12.95 -4.44 0.20
C LEU A 32 -12.07 -3.94 1.35
N PHE A 33 -11.76 -2.64 1.37
CA PHE A 33 -11.01 -2.01 2.45
C PHE A 33 -11.71 -2.21 3.79
N LEU A 34 -13.01 -1.90 3.89
CA LEU A 34 -13.76 -2.05 5.14
C LEU A 34 -13.77 -3.51 5.62
N ALA A 35 -13.91 -4.46 4.69
CA ALA A 35 -13.87 -5.89 5.01
C ALA A 35 -12.48 -6.32 5.51
N GLN A 36 -11.40 -5.92 4.85
CA GLN A 36 -10.03 -6.26 5.24
C GLN A 36 -9.64 -5.60 6.57
N PHE A 37 -10.01 -4.33 6.76
CA PHE A 37 -9.76 -3.61 8.00
C PHE A 37 -10.53 -4.23 9.17
N GLY A 38 -11.84 -4.48 8.98
CA GLY A 38 -12.68 -5.18 9.96
C GLY A 38 -12.13 -6.56 10.32
N THR A 39 -11.66 -7.31 9.33
CA THR A 39 -11.06 -8.63 9.56
C THR A 39 -9.72 -8.52 10.29
N SER A 40 -8.89 -7.53 9.98
CA SER A 40 -7.63 -7.30 10.71
C SER A 40 -7.88 -6.97 12.18
N LEU A 41 -8.89 -6.15 12.48
CA LEU A 41 -9.31 -5.82 13.84
C LEU A 41 -9.82 -7.07 14.57
N ALA A 42 -10.69 -7.85 13.92
CA ALA A 42 -11.22 -9.08 14.49
C ALA A 42 -10.12 -10.11 14.76
N LEU A 43 -9.21 -10.31 13.81
CA LEU A 43 -8.06 -11.21 13.97
C LEU A 43 -7.11 -10.75 15.08
N ALA A 44 -6.90 -9.44 15.25
CA ALA A 44 -6.08 -8.94 16.35
C ALA A 44 -6.70 -9.26 17.72
N ARG A 45 -8.03 -9.36 17.82
CA ARG A 45 -8.71 -9.77 19.05
C ARG A 45 -8.76 -11.28 19.28
N LEU A 46 -8.62 -12.07 18.21
CA LEU A 46 -8.63 -13.54 18.27
C LEU A 46 -7.23 -14.14 18.38
N LEU A 47 -6.21 -13.43 17.91
CA LEU A 47 -4.84 -13.90 17.83
C LEU A 47 -3.92 -13.07 18.72
N THR A 48 -2.96 -13.74 19.33
CA THR A 48 -1.88 -13.13 20.09
C THR A 48 -0.83 -12.51 19.17
N PRO A 49 0.03 -11.62 19.69
CA PRO A 49 1.18 -11.11 18.95
C PRO A 49 2.12 -12.22 18.47
N HIS A 50 2.32 -13.28 19.26
CA HIS A 50 3.15 -14.42 18.88
C HIS A 50 2.60 -15.13 17.64
N GLU A 51 1.30 -15.47 17.64
CA GLU A 51 0.64 -16.16 16.54
C GLU A 51 0.67 -15.34 15.24
N THR A 52 0.42 -14.02 15.35
CA THR A 52 0.58 -13.10 14.22
C THR A 52 2.03 -13.04 13.73
N GLY A 53 2.99 -13.13 14.65
CA GLY A 53 4.42 -13.16 14.39
C GLY A 53 4.85 -14.37 13.55
N ILE A 54 4.38 -15.57 13.91
CA ILE A 54 4.62 -16.81 13.14
C ILE A 54 4.18 -16.61 11.69
N PHE A 55 2.94 -16.16 11.50
CA PHE A 55 2.40 -15.95 10.16
C PHE A 55 3.14 -14.84 9.42
N SER A 56 3.49 -13.75 10.09
CA SER A 56 4.21 -12.62 9.50
C SER A 56 5.59 -13.06 9.01
N LEU A 57 6.30 -13.91 9.78
CA LEU A 57 7.58 -14.48 9.34
C LEU A 57 7.40 -15.40 8.13
N ALA A 58 6.43 -16.32 8.17
CA ALA A 58 6.14 -17.21 7.06
C ALA A 58 5.75 -16.44 5.79
N ALA A 59 4.90 -15.41 5.92
CA ALA A 59 4.49 -14.54 4.84
C ALA A 59 5.64 -13.68 4.31
N ALA A 60 6.58 -13.28 5.17
CA ALA A 60 7.78 -12.56 4.75
C ALA A 60 8.68 -13.43 3.86
N ILE A 61 8.96 -14.67 4.27
CA ILE A 61 9.73 -15.66 3.49
C ILE A 61 9.01 -15.97 2.17
N ALA A 62 7.73 -16.36 2.25
CA ALA A 62 6.95 -16.71 1.06
C ALA A 62 6.81 -15.52 0.09
N GLY A 63 6.63 -14.32 0.63
CA GLY A 63 6.56 -13.08 -0.13
C GLY A 63 7.89 -12.74 -0.81
N LEU A 64 9.02 -12.89 -0.12
CA LEU A 64 10.34 -12.68 -0.69
C LEU A 64 10.59 -13.61 -1.88
N LEU A 65 10.34 -14.91 -1.71
CA LEU A 65 10.49 -15.92 -2.76
C LEU A 65 9.49 -15.71 -3.91
N SER A 66 8.27 -15.25 -3.61
CA SER A 66 7.24 -14.94 -4.62
C SER A 66 7.50 -13.64 -5.37
N THR A 67 8.28 -12.70 -4.82
CA THR A 67 8.61 -11.44 -5.50
C THR A 67 9.41 -11.70 -6.77
N LEU A 68 10.24 -12.76 -6.78
CA LEU A 68 10.98 -13.24 -7.94
C LEU A 68 10.06 -13.70 -9.09
N ARG A 69 8.83 -14.13 -8.78
CA ARG A 69 7.83 -14.53 -9.78
C ARG A 69 7.11 -13.34 -10.39
N SER A 70 6.71 -12.35 -9.59
CA SER A 70 5.85 -11.23 -10.01
C SER A 70 6.53 -10.21 -10.95
N CYS A 71 7.68 -10.55 -11.52
CA CYS A 71 8.56 -9.66 -12.26
C CYS A 71 8.02 -9.34 -13.66
N GLY A 72 7.13 -8.36 -13.77
CA GLY A 72 6.81 -7.66 -15.02
C GLY A 72 6.21 -8.46 -16.15
N LEU A 73 5.93 -9.76 -15.95
CA LEU A 73 5.33 -10.64 -16.95
C LEU A 73 3.94 -10.14 -17.39
N SER A 74 3.11 -9.68 -16.46
CA SER A 74 1.81 -9.07 -16.80
C SER A 74 2.00 -7.78 -17.59
N SER A 75 2.91 -6.91 -17.16
CA SER A 75 3.21 -5.66 -17.86
C SER A 75 3.80 -5.88 -19.25
N TYR A 76 4.55 -6.98 -19.45
CA TYR A 76 5.07 -7.39 -20.74
C TYR A 76 3.93 -7.74 -21.71
N ILE A 77 2.96 -8.56 -21.25
CA ILE A 77 1.76 -8.86 -22.05
C ILE A 77 0.96 -7.60 -22.33
N VAL A 78 0.80 -6.69 -21.36
CA VAL A 78 0.04 -5.45 -21.56
C VAL A 78 0.73 -4.51 -22.57
N ARG A 79 2.06 -4.42 -22.54
CA ARG A 79 2.85 -3.52 -23.40
C ARG A 79 3.10 -4.06 -24.81
N ALA A 80 3.07 -5.37 -25.03
CA ALA A 80 3.41 -5.96 -26.32
C ALA A 80 2.49 -5.44 -27.46
N ASP A 81 3.07 -4.97 -28.57
CA ASP A 81 2.28 -4.45 -29.69
C ASP A 81 1.42 -5.54 -30.33
N ARG A 82 1.98 -6.74 -30.48
CA ARG A 82 1.28 -7.94 -31.00
C ARG A 82 1.33 -9.05 -29.97
N VAL A 83 0.17 -9.64 -29.70
CA VAL A 83 0.01 -10.79 -28.80
C VAL A 83 -0.54 -11.94 -29.61
N ASP A 84 0.32 -12.89 -29.94
CA ASP A 84 -0.03 -14.12 -30.62
C ASP A 84 -0.06 -15.32 -29.65
N GLY A 85 -0.53 -16.47 -30.15
CA GLY A 85 -0.61 -17.68 -29.34
C GLY A 85 0.75 -18.19 -28.85
N ALA A 86 1.82 -17.96 -29.63
CA ALA A 86 3.18 -18.39 -29.29
C ALA A 86 3.77 -17.54 -28.15
N LEU A 87 3.57 -16.22 -28.16
CA LEU A 87 3.96 -15.33 -27.07
C LEU A 87 3.20 -15.69 -25.79
N LEU A 88 1.88 -15.86 -25.86
CA LEU A 88 1.08 -16.21 -24.68
C LEU A 88 1.47 -17.56 -24.08
N ALA A 89 1.76 -18.56 -24.91
CA ALA A 89 2.26 -19.85 -24.47
C ALA A 89 3.63 -19.71 -23.79
N SER A 90 4.51 -18.86 -24.34
CA SER A 90 5.86 -18.66 -23.80
C SER A 90 5.88 -17.89 -22.49
N VAL A 91 5.08 -16.82 -22.37
CA VAL A 91 4.93 -16.09 -21.11
C VAL A 91 4.27 -16.97 -20.05
N PHE A 92 3.28 -17.78 -20.42
CA PHE A 92 2.66 -18.75 -19.50
C PHE A 92 3.68 -19.78 -19.00
N THR A 93 4.49 -20.37 -19.88
CA THR A 93 5.55 -21.32 -19.50
C THR A 93 6.58 -20.68 -18.56
N VAL A 94 7.05 -19.46 -18.86
CA VAL A 94 8.00 -18.75 -17.99
C VAL A 94 7.37 -18.49 -16.61
N ASN A 95 6.11 -18.01 -16.57
CA ASN A 95 5.40 -17.79 -15.31
C ASN A 95 5.18 -19.11 -14.54
N LEU A 96 4.84 -20.21 -15.22
CA LEU A 96 4.66 -21.51 -14.60
C LEU A 96 5.97 -22.04 -13.99
N ILE A 97 7.10 -21.90 -14.68
CA ILE A 97 8.42 -22.28 -14.17
C ILE A 97 8.78 -21.43 -12.95
N LEU A 98 8.60 -20.11 -13.01
CA LEU A 98 8.90 -19.22 -11.88
C LEU A 98 7.97 -19.47 -10.68
N SER A 99 6.69 -19.74 -10.92
CA SER A 99 5.73 -20.18 -9.91
C SER A 99 6.14 -21.49 -9.26
N GLY A 100 6.50 -22.50 -10.06
CA GLY A 100 6.94 -23.80 -9.59
C GLY A 100 8.23 -23.70 -8.79
N ALA A 101 9.20 -22.92 -9.26
CA ALA A 101 10.45 -22.65 -8.56
C ALA A 101 10.18 -21.94 -7.22
N ALA A 102 9.34 -20.90 -7.20
CA ALA A 102 8.97 -20.22 -5.95
C ALA A 102 8.28 -21.17 -4.97
N ALA A 103 7.32 -21.98 -5.43
CA ALA A 103 6.63 -22.97 -4.61
C ALA A 103 7.60 -24.02 -4.03
N LEU A 104 8.49 -24.55 -4.87
CA LEU A 104 9.50 -25.53 -4.46
C LEU A 104 10.48 -24.93 -3.44
N LEU A 105 10.93 -23.69 -3.66
CA LEU A 105 11.79 -22.99 -2.70
C LEU A 105 11.06 -22.76 -1.38
N ILE A 106 9.79 -22.32 -1.40
CA ILE A 106 9.00 -22.16 -0.17
C ILE A 106 8.85 -23.50 0.56
N LEU A 107 8.58 -24.59 -0.17
CA LEU A 107 8.48 -25.93 0.41
C LEU A 107 9.82 -26.43 0.97
N ALA A 108 10.92 -26.17 0.27
CA ALA A 108 12.26 -26.48 0.75
C ALA A 108 12.57 -25.69 2.03
N PHE A 109 12.28 -24.39 2.07
CA PHE A 109 12.39 -23.57 3.27
C PHE A 109 11.45 -24.02 4.38
N SER A 110 10.28 -24.58 4.07
CA SER A 110 9.40 -25.20 5.07
C SER A 110 10.10 -26.39 5.74
N VAL A 111 10.67 -27.31 4.97
CA VAL A 111 11.35 -28.51 5.50
C VAL A 111 12.64 -28.15 6.25
N PHE A 112 13.53 -27.39 5.61
CA PHE A 112 14.84 -27.04 6.18
C PHE A 112 14.78 -25.89 7.20
N GLY A 113 13.74 -25.05 7.13
CA GLY A 113 13.55 -23.92 8.04
C GLY A 113 13.28 -24.34 9.48
N SER A 114 12.78 -25.56 9.72
CA SER A 114 12.64 -26.10 11.09
C SER A 114 13.97 -26.14 11.84
N VAL A 115 15.06 -26.48 11.14
CA VAL A 115 16.43 -26.51 11.68
C VAL A 115 17.03 -25.11 11.75
N LEU A 116 16.71 -24.24 10.80
CA LEU A 116 17.32 -22.91 10.66
C LEU A 116 16.65 -21.83 11.54
N LEU A 117 15.33 -21.93 11.74
CA LEU A 117 14.50 -20.96 12.45
C LEU A 117 14.09 -21.44 13.84
N GLY A 118 14.14 -22.75 14.11
CA GLY A 118 13.78 -23.33 15.41
C GLY A 118 12.29 -23.35 15.73
N GLU A 119 11.42 -23.03 14.75
CA GLU A 119 9.98 -22.81 14.97
C GLU A 119 9.13 -23.72 14.05
N PRO A 120 8.67 -24.90 14.53
CA PRO A 120 7.86 -25.85 13.74
C PRO A 120 6.56 -25.26 13.19
N GLU A 121 6.04 -24.22 13.83
CA GLU A 121 4.80 -23.55 13.44
C GLU A 121 4.97 -22.77 12.12
N VAL A 122 6.13 -22.14 11.93
CA VAL A 122 6.48 -21.42 10.69
C VAL A 122 6.57 -22.40 9.51
N GLN A 123 7.11 -23.59 9.74
CA GLN A 123 7.18 -24.65 8.73
C GLN A 123 5.79 -25.00 8.19
N ARG A 124 4.81 -25.24 9.07
CA ARG A 124 3.44 -25.59 8.67
C ARG A 124 2.80 -24.45 7.87
N ALA A 125 3.03 -23.20 8.27
CA ALA A 125 2.55 -22.03 7.54
C ALA A 125 3.14 -21.96 6.13
N LEU A 126 4.45 -22.15 6.00
CA LEU A 126 5.13 -22.14 4.70
C LEU A 126 4.63 -23.23 3.76
N ALA A 127 4.36 -24.44 4.28
CA ALA A 127 3.84 -25.54 3.48
C ALA A 127 2.50 -25.17 2.79
N ILE A 128 1.59 -24.52 3.53
CA ILE A 128 0.33 -24.03 2.96
C ILE A 128 0.57 -22.85 2.01
N LEU A 129 1.46 -21.92 2.35
CA LEU A 129 1.77 -20.76 1.51
C LEU A 129 2.47 -21.16 0.19
N ALA A 130 3.12 -22.31 0.12
CA ALA A 130 3.71 -22.84 -1.13
C ALA A 130 2.66 -23.10 -2.22
N VAL A 131 1.39 -23.32 -1.84
CA VAL A 131 0.28 -23.53 -2.79
C VAL A 131 -0.07 -22.23 -3.53
N VAL A 132 0.08 -21.07 -2.87
CA VAL A 132 -0.30 -19.75 -3.41
C VAL A 132 0.35 -19.45 -4.77
N PRO A 133 1.69 -19.54 -4.96
CA PRO A 133 2.29 -19.29 -6.26
C PRO A 133 1.90 -20.30 -7.34
N LEU A 134 1.59 -21.55 -6.99
CA LEU A 134 1.13 -22.57 -7.94
C LEU A 134 -0.26 -22.21 -8.49
N VAL A 135 -1.19 -21.87 -7.60
CA VAL A 135 -2.54 -21.43 -7.98
C VAL A 135 -2.47 -20.12 -8.77
N GLY A 136 -1.58 -19.20 -8.36
CA GLY A 136 -1.34 -17.95 -9.08
C GLY A 136 -0.80 -18.15 -10.51
N ALA A 137 -0.20 -19.31 -10.82
CA ALA A 137 0.22 -19.63 -12.18
C ALA A 137 -0.98 -19.75 -13.15
N LEU A 138 -2.08 -20.32 -12.65
CA LEU A 138 -3.32 -20.54 -13.40
C LEU A 138 -4.15 -19.27 -13.55
N GLU A 139 -4.05 -18.35 -12.58
CA GLU A 139 -4.70 -17.04 -12.64
C GLU A 139 -4.04 -16.10 -13.66
N PHE A 140 -2.71 -16.21 -13.82
CA PHE A 140 -1.87 -15.21 -14.50
C PHE A 140 -2.35 -14.83 -15.90
N ARG A 141 -2.56 -15.82 -16.79
CA ARG A 141 -2.88 -15.55 -18.20
C ARG A 141 -4.27 -14.90 -18.37
N PRO A 142 -5.36 -15.46 -17.80
CA PRO A 142 -6.66 -14.79 -17.85
C PRO A 142 -6.62 -13.38 -17.25
N ALA A 143 -5.98 -13.21 -16.09
CA ALA A 143 -5.86 -11.89 -15.44
C ALA A 143 -5.12 -10.87 -16.31
N ALA A 144 -3.97 -11.24 -16.89
CA ALA A 144 -3.20 -10.36 -17.77
C ALA A 144 -3.98 -9.97 -19.03
N MET A 145 -4.77 -10.88 -19.60
CA MET A 145 -5.61 -10.57 -20.76
C MET A 145 -6.80 -9.68 -20.39
N ILE A 146 -7.45 -9.90 -19.24
CA ILE A 146 -8.52 -9.02 -18.73
C ILE A 146 -8.00 -7.59 -18.55
N GLU A 147 -6.80 -7.44 -17.96
CA GLU A 147 -6.13 -6.16 -17.77
C GLU A 147 -5.76 -5.50 -19.11
N ARG A 148 -5.14 -6.24 -20.04
CA ARG A 148 -4.77 -5.73 -21.38
C ARG A 148 -5.98 -5.19 -22.15
N HIS A 149 -7.13 -5.85 -22.07
CA HIS A 149 -8.35 -5.39 -22.74
C HIS A 149 -9.07 -4.25 -21.98
N GLY A 150 -8.49 -3.72 -20.91
CA GLY A 150 -9.08 -2.63 -20.14
C GLY A 150 -10.37 -3.02 -19.40
N ASN A 151 -10.60 -4.31 -19.15
CA ASN A 151 -11.75 -4.76 -18.36
C ASN A 151 -11.47 -4.60 -16.86
N PHE A 152 -11.36 -3.34 -16.43
CA PHE A 152 -11.08 -2.99 -15.03
C PHE A 152 -12.16 -3.48 -14.07
N ARG A 153 -13.39 -3.72 -14.55
CA ARG A 153 -14.45 -4.37 -13.75
C ARG A 153 -14.11 -5.81 -13.43
N GLY A 154 -13.63 -6.56 -14.42
CA GLY A 154 -13.13 -7.92 -14.22
C GLY A 154 -11.97 -7.96 -13.25
N VAL A 155 -10.98 -7.05 -13.42
CA VAL A 155 -9.85 -6.93 -12.48
C VAL A 155 -10.33 -6.62 -11.06
N ALA A 156 -11.23 -5.65 -10.90
CA ALA A 156 -11.78 -5.30 -9.60
C ALA A 156 -12.57 -6.46 -8.96
N LEU A 157 -13.36 -7.20 -9.74
CA LEU A 157 -14.13 -8.35 -9.25
C LEU A 157 -13.21 -9.49 -8.80
N VAL A 158 -12.16 -9.82 -9.56
CA VAL A 158 -11.16 -10.82 -9.15
C VAL A 158 -10.49 -10.42 -7.83
N ASN A 159 -10.06 -9.16 -7.70
CA ASN A 159 -9.43 -8.67 -6.47
C ASN A 159 -10.40 -8.63 -5.27
N MET A 160 -11.66 -8.26 -5.50
CA MET A 160 -12.70 -8.27 -4.48
C MET A 160 -12.98 -9.69 -3.99
N LEU A 161 -13.17 -10.65 -4.89
CA LEU A 161 -13.39 -12.06 -4.53
C LEU A 161 -12.18 -12.65 -3.81
N ARG A 162 -10.96 -12.38 -4.28
CA ARG A 162 -9.71 -12.76 -3.59
C ARG A 162 -9.75 -12.29 -2.13
N GLY A 163 -9.98 -11.00 -1.92
CA GLY A 163 -9.87 -10.39 -0.61
C GLY A 163 -11.02 -10.77 0.33
N LEU A 164 -12.25 -10.88 -0.17
CA LEU A 164 -13.41 -11.29 0.64
C LEU A 164 -13.33 -12.76 1.03
N VAL A 165 -12.99 -13.67 0.11
CA VAL A 165 -12.82 -15.09 0.43
C VAL A 165 -11.64 -15.28 1.37
N ALA A 166 -10.51 -14.59 1.14
CA ALA A 166 -9.39 -14.62 2.07
C ALA A 166 -9.82 -14.18 3.47
N SER A 167 -10.42 -12.99 3.58
CA SER A 167 -10.80 -12.41 4.87
C SER A 167 -11.83 -13.27 5.61
N GLY A 168 -12.85 -13.76 4.90
CA GLY A 168 -13.88 -14.65 5.45
C GLY A 168 -13.30 -15.98 5.92
N ALA A 169 -12.42 -16.60 5.12
CA ALA A 169 -11.75 -17.85 5.50
C ALA A 169 -10.81 -17.66 6.70
N MET A 170 -10.04 -16.56 6.74
CA MET A 170 -9.20 -16.24 7.91
C MET A 170 -10.04 -16.11 9.17
N LEU A 171 -11.14 -15.35 9.12
CA LEU A 171 -11.97 -15.12 10.29
C LEU A 171 -12.68 -16.41 10.73
N ALA A 172 -13.26 -17.17 9.80
CA ALA A 172 -13.93 -18.42 10.11
C ALA A 172 -12.97 -19.44 10.74
N LEU A 173 -11.78 -19.61 10.18
CA LEU A 173 -10.79 -20.55 10.72
C LEU A 173 -10.21 -20.07 12.05
N ALA A 174 -10.02 -18.76 12.25
CA ALA A 174 -9.60 -18.22 13.54
C ALA A 174 -10.65 -18.50 14.63
N LEU A 175 -11.94 -18.33 14.32
CA LEU A 175 -13.05 -18.66 15.22
C LEU A 175 -13.14 -20.17 15.52
N LEU A 176 -12.73 -21.02 14.58
CA LEU A 176 -12.63 -22.48 14.76
C LEU A 176 -11.35 -22.91 15.51
N GLY A 177 -10.52 -21.97 15.96
CA GLY A 177 -9.32 -22.26 16.76
C GLY A 177 -8.08 -22.64 15.94
N PHE A 178 -8.04 -22.37 14.63
CA PHE A 178 -6.86 -22.65 13.80
C PHE A 178 -5.69 -21.67 14.04
N SER A 179 -5.83 -20.68 14.93
CA SER A 179 -4.74 -19.79 15.36
C SER A 179 -4.01 -19.16 14.15
N TYR A 180 -2.67 -19.16 14.12
CA TYR A 180 -1.82 -18.61 13.06
C TYR A 180 -2.08 -19.26 11.68
N MET A 181 -2.57 -20.50 11.63
CA MET A 181 -2.91 -21.19 10.37
C MET A 181 -4.11 -20.58 9.67
N SER A 182 -5.01 -19.92 10.40
CA SER A 182 -6.15 -19.22 9.82
C SER A 182 -5.73 -18.25 8.72
N GLN A 183 -4.64 -17.51 8.94
CA GLN A 183 -4.10 -16.55 7.99
C GLN A 183 -3.45 -17.23 6.78
N ALA A 184 -2.75 -18.34 6.97
CA ALA A 184 -2.14 -19.10 5.87
C ALA A 184 -3.21 -19.73 4.96
N TYR A 185 -4.21 -20.40 5.54
CA TYR A 185 -5.33 -20.97 4.79
C TYR A 185 -6.18 -19.90 4.11
N GLY A 186 -6.42 -18.76 4.77
CA GLY A 186 -7.14 -17.65 4.17
C GLY A 186 -6.42 -17.08 2.94
N GLN A 187 -5.09 -16.92 3.00
CA GLN A 187 -4.31 -16.51 1.82
C GLN A 187 -4.44 -17.53 0.66
N ALA A 188 -4.34 -18.83 0.96
CA ALA A 188 -4.51 -19.89 -0.03
C ALA A 188 -5.93 -19.89 -0.64
N ALA A 189 -6.97 -19.79 0.19
CA ALA A 189 -8.36 -19.73 -0.24
C ALA A 189 -8.63 -18.50 -1.13
N GLY A 190 -8.07 -17.34 -0.77
CA GLY A 190 -8.13 -16.13 -1.60
C GLY A 190 -7.45 -16.30 -2.96
N ALA A 191 -6.28 -16.96 -3.01
CA ALA A 191 -5.59 -17.27 -4.26
C ALA A 191 -6.42 -18.19 -5.15
N VAL A 192 -7.07 -19.22 -4.57
CA VAL A 192 -7.98 -20.12 -5.30
C VAL A 192 -9.19 -19.35 -5.83
N ALA A 193 -9.83 -18.52 -5.01
CA ALA A 193 -10.94 -17.69 -5.45
C ALA A 193 -10.56 -16.75 -6.61
N ALA A 194 -9.37 -16.14 -6.53
CA ALA A 194 -8.85 -15.28 -7.59
C ALA A 194 -8.64 -16.06 -8.90
N ALA A 195 -8.01 -17.23 -8.82
CA ALA A 195 -7.81 -18.10 -9.97
C ALA A 195 -9.14 -18.53 -10.60
N LEU A 196 -10.12 -18.98 -9.79
CA LEU A 196 -11.44 -19.37 -10.29
C LEU A 196 -12.17 -18.19 -10.93
N ALA A 197 -12.15 -17.01 -10.31
CA ALA A 197 -12.78 -15.81 -10.86
C ALA A 197 -12.13 -15.36 -12.18
N ALA A 198 -10.79 -15.31 -12.24
CA ALA A 198 -10.08 -14.91 -13.43
C ALA A 198 -10.31 -15.90 -14.59
N ASN A 199 -10.29 -17.21 -14.31
CA ASN A 199 -10.56 -18.25 -15.31
C ASN A 199 -12.02 -18.23 -15.77
N GLY A 200 -12.99 -18.00 -14.87
CA GLY A 200 -14.41 -17.89 -15.23
C GLY A 200 -14.74 -16.65 -16.06
N LEU A 201 -14.17 -15.49 -15.72
CA LEU A 201 -14.35 -14.25 -16.48
C LEU A 201 -13.56 -14.24 -17.79
N GLY A 202 -12.46 -14.99 -17.83
CA GLY A 202 -11.50 -15.03 -18.93
C GLY A 202 -11.46 -16.37 -19.65
N LEU A 203 -12.55 -17.15 -19.67
CA LEU A 203 -12.59 -18.52 -20.22
C LEU A 203 -11.91 -18.65 -21.59
N ARG A 204 -12.14 -17.68 -22.49
CA ARG A 204 -11.53 -17.64 -23.83
C ARG A 204 -9.99 -17.49 -23.84
N TYR A 205 -9.41 -17.05 -22.74
CA TYR A 205 -7.97 -16.86 -22.57
C TYR A 205 -7.32 -18.02 -21.81
N VAL A 206 -8.10 -18.96 -21.29
CA VAL A 206 -7.59 -20.14 -20.61
C VAL A 206 -6.96 -21.07 -21.62
N SER A 207 -5.66 -21.30 -21.50
CA SER A 207 -4.98 -22.35 -22.26
C SER A 207 -3.64 -22.68 -21.62
N LEU A 208 -3.36 -23.99 -21.57
CA LEU A 208 -2.15 -24.58 -20.99
C LEU A 208 -1.08 -24.87 -22.06
N ARG A 209 -1.16 -24.21 -23.21
CA ARG A 209 -0.15 -24.37 -24.26
C ARG A 209 1.18 -23.85 -23.75
N MET A 210 2.22 -24.66 -23.88
CA MET A 210 3.57 -24.31 -23.48
C MET A 210 4.38 -23.86 -24.69
N GLY A 211 5.25 -22.88 -24.48
CA GLY A 211 6.14 -22.34 -25.50
C GLY A 211 7.42 -21.82 -24.86
N LEU A 212 8.46 -21.66 -25.66
CA LEU A 212 9.73 -21.04 -25.25
C LEU A 212 10.19 -20.01 -26.28
N ALA A 213 9.31 -19.51 -27.13
CA ALA A 213 9.66 -18.45 -28.08
C ALA A 213 9.92 -17.15 -27.30
N GLY A 214 11.07 -16.50 -27.54
CA GLY A 214 11.39 -15.21 -26.94
C GLY A 214 11.59 -15.21 -25.41
N TRP A 215 11.78 -16.37 -24.77
CA TRP A 215 11.89 -16.48 -23.31
C TRP A 215 12.99 -15.59 -22.69
N ARG A 216 14.12 -15.41 -23.40
CA ARG A 216 15.22 -14.53 -22.95
C ARG A 216 14.80 -13.07 -22.89
N GLU A 217 14.04 -12.60 -23.87
CA GLU A 217 13.54 -11.23 -23.92
C GLU A 217 12.52 -10.99 -22.79
N ILE A 218 11.61 -11.95 -22.60
CA ILE A 218 10.63 -11.94 -21.50
C ILE A 218 11.35 -11.85 -20.14
N LEU A 219 12.36 -12.68 -19.90
CA LEU A 219 13.14 -12.66 -18.65
C LEU A 219 13.98 -11.39 -18.51
N THR A 220 14.57 -10.87 -19.59
CA THR A 220 15.35 -9.63 -19.55
C THR A 220 14.46 -8.45 -19.19
N TYR A 221 13.25 -8.38 -19.75
CA TYR A 221 12.26 -7.38 -19.39
C TYR A 221 11.81 -7.51 -17.93
N GLY A 222 11.47 -8.73 -17.51
CA GLY A 222 11.07 -9.01 -16.13
C GLY A 222 12.16 -8.64 -15.12
N GLY A 223 13.41 -9.01 -15.39
CA GLY A 223 14.57 -8.70 -14.55
C GLY A 223 14.83 -7.19 -14.44
N ARG A 224 14.68 -6.43 -15.53
CA ARG A 224 14.78 -4.96 -15.49
C ARG A 224 13.67 -4.34 -14.62
N LEU A 225 12.43 -4.81 -14.78
CA LEU A 225 11.32 -4.28 -13.97
C LEU A 225 11.47 -4.66 -12.49
N PHE A 226 11.98 -5.86 -12.20
CA PHE A 226 12.31 -6.30 -10.86
C PHE A 226 13.39 -5.42 -10.21
N ALA A 227 14.44 -5.05 -10.95
CA ALA A 227 15.46 -4.14 -10.45
C ALA A 227 14.91 -2.74 -10.12
N ILE A 228 13.85 -2.31 -10.81
CA ILE A 228 13.23 -0.99 -10.60
C ILE A 228 12.22 -1.01 -9.44
N ALA A 229 11.34 -2.01 -9.38
CA ALA A 229 10.18 -2.01 -8.48
C ALA A 229 10.24 -3.08 -7.37
N GLY A 230 11.06 -4.12 -7.53
CA GLY A 230 11.15 -5.23 -6.57
C GLY A 230 11.96 -4.90 -5.32
N VAL A 231 12.90 -3.96 -5.42
CA VAL A 231 13.85 -3.63 -4.34
C VAL A 231 13.15 -3.19 -3.06
N ALA A 232 12.15 -2.33 -3.16
CA ALA A 232 11.37 -1.84 -2.03
C ALA A 232 10.65 -2.99 -1.29
N GLY A 233 10.03 -3.90 -2.05
CA GLY A 233 9.33 -5.07 -1.52
C GLY A 233 10.30 -6.02 -0.82
N ILE A 234 11.46 -6.29 -1.44
CA ILE A 234 12.50 -7.14 -0.87
C ILE A 234 13.03 -6.55 0.44
N ALA A 235 13.36 -5.26 0.47
CA ALA A 235 13.86 -4.61 1.68
C ALA A 235 12.85 -4.68 2.83
N GLY A 236 11.56 -4.50 2.54
CA GLY A 236 10.49 -4.68 3.52
C GLY A 236 10.43 -6.10 4.07
N ARG A 237 10.39 -7.11 3.20
CA ARG A 237 10.33 -8.53 3.58
C ARG A 237 11.59 -8.96 4.35
N MET A 238 12.76 -8.51 3.92
CA MET A 238 14.04 -8.75 4.61
C MET A 238 14.03 -8.11 6.01
N GLY A 239 13.47 -6.92 6.16
CA GLY A 239 13.27 -6.28 7.47
C GLY A 239 12.44 -7.15 8.42
N ASP A 240 11.32 -7.71 7.94
CA ASP A 240 10.50 -8.62 8.73
C ASP A 240 11.29 -9.88 9.18
N LEU A 241 12.11 -10.45 8.29
CA LEU A 241 12.98 -11.60 8.62
C LEU A 241 14.02 -11.24 9.69
N VAL A 242 14.70 -10.11 9.52
CA VAL A 242 15.72 -9.60 10.46
C VAL A 242 15.09 -9.39 11.83
N LEU A 243 13.95 -8.72 11.89
CA LEU A 243 13.26 -8.44 13.14
C LEU A 243 12.77 -9.73 13.82
N GLY A 244 12.17 -10.65 13.07
CA GLY A 244 11.76 -11.95 13.62
C GLY A 244 12.93 -12.77 14.16
N ARG A 245 14.08 -12.75 13.49
CA ARG A 245 15.27 -13.50 13.90
C ARG A 245 16.01 -12.89 15.09
N MET A 246 16.00 -11.55 15.22
CA MET A 246 16.75 -10.82 16.25
C MET A 246 15.92 -10.55 17.51
N LEU A 247 14.64 -10.20 17.35
CA LEU A 247 13.74 -9.80 18.45
C LEU A 247 12.66 -10.85 18.77
N GLY A 248 12.56 -11.91 17.97
CA GLY A 248 11.58 -12.98 18.15
C GLY A 248 10.22 -12.71 17.51
N LEU A 249 9.36 -13.73 17.51
CA LEU A 249 8.08 -13.72 16.81
C LEU A 249 7.06 -12.75 17.43
N SER A 250 6.98 -12.65 18.75
CA SER A 250 6.08 -11.71 19.42
C SER A 250 6.38 -10.26 19.03
N ALA A 251 7.66 -9.89 18.98
CA ALA A 251 8.09 -8.56 18.53
C ALA A 251 7.72 -8.32 17.07
N LEU A 252 7.89 -9.34 16.21
CA LEU A 252 7.48 -9.27 14.81
C LEU A 252 5.97 -9.10 14.64
N GLY A 253 5.15 -9.77 15.43
CA GLY A 253 3.70 -9.58 15.41
C GLY A 253 3.30 -8.16 15.82
N LEU A 254 3.89 -7.63 16.90
CA LEU A 254 3.65 -6.25 17.34
C LEU A 254 4.04 -5.24 16.25
N TYR A 255 5.23 -5.39 15.68
CA TYR A 255 5.73 -4.51 14.63
C TYR A 255 4.88 -4.62 13.35
N SER A 256 4.50 -5.82 12.94
CA SER A 256 3.73 -6.02 11.70
C SER A 256 2.33 -5.42 11.79
N ARG A 257 1.66 -5.47 12.96
CA ARG A 257 0.37 -4.78 13.15
C ARG A 257 0.52 -3.27 13.16
N ALA A 258 1.52 -2.73 13.85
CA ALA A 258 1.82 -1.31 13.82
C ALA A 258 2.10 -0.83 12.38
N ALA A 259 2.93 -1.56 11.63
CA ALA A 259 3.26 -1.26 10.25
C ALA A 259 2.05 -1.38 9.32
N SER A 260 1.20 -2.39 9.51
CA SER A 260 -0.03 -2.56 8.73
C SER A 260 -1.00 -1.40 8.93
N LEU A 261 -1.19 -0.95 10.17
CA LEU A 261 -2.07 0.19 10.46
C LEU A 261 -1.50 1.49 9.89
N ASN A 262 -0.20 1.72 10.04
CA ASN A 262 0.46 2.90 9.47
C ASN A 262 0.40 2.90 7.93
N THR A 263 0.62 1.75 7.29
CA THR A 263 0.52 1.59 5.83
C THR A 263 -0.90 1.85 5.35
N LEU A 264 -1.89 1.36 6.09
CA LEU A 264 -3.29 1.63 5.80
C LEU A 264 -3.60 3.13 5.87
N MET A 265 -3.11 3.83 6.90
CA MET A 265 -3.26 5.29 6.98
C MET A 265 -2.57 5.99 5.82
N TRP A 266 -1.36 5.57 5.46
CA TRP A 266 -0.63 6.10 4.31
C TRP A 266 -1.41 5.90 3.00
N ASP A 267 -1.77 4.67 2.66
CA ASP A 267 -2.43 4.36 1.39
C ASP A 267 -3.79 5.07 1.23
N HIS A 268 -4.53 5.29 2.31
CA HIS A 268 -5.84 5.93 2.24
C HIS A 268 -5.80 7.45 2.37
N LEU A 269 -4.90 8.01 3.18
CA LEU A 269 -4.77 9.47 3.33
C LEU A 269 -3.86 10.03 2.23
N HIS A 270 -2.63 9.52 2.12
CA HIS A 270 -1.62 10.07 1.24
C HIS A 270 -2.00 9.90 -0.24
N VAL A 271 -2.45 8.73 -0.69
CA VAL A 271 -2.75 8.50 -2.11
C VAL A 271 -3.95 9.34 -2.56
N VAL A 272 -4.98 9.46 -1.73
CA VAL A 272 -6.17 10.26 -2.06
C VAL A 272 -5.81 11.74 -2.17
N ILE A 273 -5.09 12.27 -1.18
CA ILE A 273 -4.67 13.67 -1.18
C ILE A 273 -3.74 13.94 -2.35
N THR A 274 -2.71 13.12 -2.54
CA THR A 274 -1.72 13.28 -3.62
C THR A 274 -2.38 13.24 -5.00
N ARG A 275 -3.37 12.38 -5.20
CA ARG A 275 -4.10 12.31 -6.48
C ARG A 275 -4.89 13.58 -6.78
N ILE A 276 -5.54 14.16 -5.77
CA ILE A 276 -6.29 15.41 -5.93
C ILE A 276 -5.31 16.54 -6.25
N THR A 277 -4.23 16.66 -5.48
CA THR A 277 -3.26 17.74 -5.66
C THR A 277 -2.45 17.60 -6.94
N PHE A 278 -2.21 16.37 -7.43
CA PHE A 278 -1.56 16.14 -8.72
C PHE A 278 -2.41 16.66 -9.91
N VAL A 279 -3.74 16.49 -9.86
CA VAL A 279 -4.62 17.02 -10.92
C VAL A 279 -4.55 18.53 -10.96
N ASP A 280 -4.53 19.16 -9.79
CA ASP A 280 -4.37 20.62 -9.68
C ASP A 280 -2.99 21.08 -10.18
N LEU A 281 -1.91 20.42 -9.77
CA LEU A 281 -0.55 20.63 -10.28
C LEU A 281 -0.50 20.64 -11.82
N ALA A 282 -1.10 19.62 -12.46
CA ALA A 282 -1.14 19.48 -13.91
C ALA A 282 -1.98 20.56 -14.59
N ASN A 283 -3.07 21.02 -13.97
CA ASN A 283 -3.88 22.12 -14.47
C ASN A 283 -3.12 23.45 -14.40
N GLN A 284 -2.47 23.75 -13.28
CA GLN A 284 -1.70 24.97 -13.09
C GLN A 284 -0.53 25.04 -14.08
N GLN A 285 0.17 23.93 -14.31
CA GLN A 285 1.20 23.81 -15.34
C GLN A 285 0.67 24.11 -16.75
N ARG A 286 -0.49 23.53 -17.12
CA ARG A 286 -1.12 23.80 -18.43
C ARG A 286 -1.55 25.25 -18.60
N ASN A 287 -1.88 25.93 -17.50
CA ASN A 287 -2.22 27.35 -17.48
C ASN A 287 -0.99 28.28 -17.44
N GLY A 288 0.22 27.74 -17.69
CA GLY A 288 1.45 28.51 -17.82
C GLY A 288 2.15 28.84 -16.50
N GLN A 289 1.71 28.27 -15.36
CA GLN A 289 2.41 28.47 -14.09
C GLN A 289 3.74 27.70 -14.06
N SER A 290 4.74 28.27 -13.37
CA SER A 290 6.04 27.64 -13.22
C SER A 290 5.95 26.34 -12.40
N LEU A 291 6.77 25.33 -12.74
CA LEU A 291 6.83 24.08 -11.97
C LEU A 291 7.12 24.31 -10.48
N ARG A 292 7.95 25.32 -10.17
CA ARG A 292 8.29 25.75 -8.81
C ARG A 292 7.03 26.11 -8.02
N THR A 293 6.20 27.00 -8.57
CA THR A 293 4.96 27.48 -7.92
C THR A 293 4.00 26.33 -7.68
N CYS A 294 3.73 25.51 -8.71
CA CYS A 294 2.80 24.40 -8.61
C CYS A 294 3.27 23.37 -7.56
N TYR A 295 4.57 23.04 -7.56
CA TYR A 295 5.15 22.06 -6.64
C TYR A 295 5.09 22.55 -5.18
N LEU A 296 5.48 23.80 -4.91
CA LEU A 296 5.40 24.37 -3.56
C LEU A 296 3.96 24.49 -3.05
N HIS A 297 3.02 24.86 -3.92
CA HIS A 297 1.60 24.86 -3.61
C HIS A 297 1.11 23.46 -3.22
N THR A 298 1.46 22.46 -4.03
CA THR A 298 1.08 21.07 -3.78
C THR A 298 1.66 20.55 -2.47
N LEU A 299 2.94 20.79 -2.22
CA LEU A 299 3.60 20.40 -0.98
C LEU A 299 2.94 21.05 0.23
N ARG A 300 2.53 22.32 0.13
CA ARG A 300 1.77 23.02 1.18
C ARG A 300 0.43 22.34 1.44
N MET A 301 -0.33 21.95 0.42
CA MET A 301 -1.61 21.26 0.60
C MET A 301 -1.43 19.90 1.30
N ILE A 302 -0.44 19.11 0.85
CA ILE A 302 -0.18 17.77 1.38
C ILE A 302 0.29 17.81 2.84
N THR A 303 1.27 18.66 3.16
CA THR A 303 1.85 18.71 4.52
C THR A 303 0.86 19.17 5.57
N VAL A 304 0.01 20.15 5.25
CA VAL A 304 -1.02 20.66 6.17
C VAL A 304 -2.12 19.64 6.50
N LEU A 305 -2.33 18.64 5.64
CA LEU A 305 -3.29 17.56 5.89
C LEU A 305 -2.63 16.34 6.56
N LEU A 306 -1.48 15.90 6.04
CA LEU A 306 -0.84 14.67 6.50
C LEU A 306 -0.11 14.83 7.84
N TRP A 307 0.54 15.97 8.09
CA TRP A 307 1.30 16.15 9.34
C TRP A 307 0.40 16.10 10.57
N PRO A 308 -0.75 16.81 10.64
CA PRO A 308 -1.67 16.70 11.77
C PRO A 308 -2.22 15.29 11.96
N ALA A 309 -2.56 14.59 10.86
CA ALA A 309 -3.11 13.25 10.92
C ALA A 309 -2.11 12.24 11.51
N PHE A 310 -0.88 12.21 11.00
CA PHE A 310 0.16 11.30 11.50
C PHE A 310 0.70 11.72 12.87
N ALA A 311 0.79 13.03 13.17
CA ALA A 311 1.20 13.49 14.50
C ALA A 311 0.15 13.16 15.57
N GLY A 312 -1.13 13.31 15.25
CA GLY A 312 -2.23 12.86 16.11
C GLY A 312 -2.19 11.35 16.34
N ALA A 313 -1.94 10.56 15.29
CA ALA A 313 -1.76 9.12 15.39
C ALA A 313 -0.56 8.73 16.26
N ALA A 314 0.55 9.48 16.16
CA ALA A 314 1.74 9.26 16.96
C ALA A 314 1.49 9.55 18.46
N VAL A 315 0.79 10.64 18.78
CA VAL A 315 0.45 11.01 20.16
C VAL A 315 -0.56 10.03 20.77
N LEU A 316 -1.56 9.61 20.00
CA LEU A 316 -2.60 8.70 20.43
C LEU A 316 -2.27 7.22 20.20
N ALA A 317 -1.00 6.89 19.94
CA ALA A 317 -0.58 5.54 19.54
C ALA A 317 -1.03 4.45 20.53
N GLY A 318 -0.84 4.66 21.83
CA GLY A 318 -1.24 3.71 22.88
C GLY A 318 -2.75 3.43 22.85
N PRO A 319 -3.61 4.45 23.04
CA PRO A 319 -5.05 4.28 22.97
C PRO A 319 -5.54 3.74 21.63
N ILE A 320 -4.97 4.17 20.49
CA ILE A 320 -5.33 3.64 19.17
C ILE A 320 -5.08 2.14 19.10
N MET A 321 -3.91 1.66 19.54
CA MET A 321 -3.62 0.22 19.56
C MET A 321 -4.57 -0.53 20.47
N ARG A 322 -4.81 -0.04 21.69
CA ARG A 322 -5.68 -0.69 22.67
C ARG A 322 -7.14 -0.77 22.21
N VAL A 323 -7.67 0.31 21.62
CA VAL A 323 -9.07 0.38 21.17
C VAL A 323 -9.29 -0.46 19.92
N LEU A 324 -8.39 -0.35 18.94
CA LEU A 324 -8.53 -1.03 17.66
C LEU A 324 -8.16 -2.52 17.78
N LEU A 325 -6.98 -2.83 18.29
CA LEU A 325 -6.44 -4.20 18.33
C LEU A 325 -6.85 -4.97 19.58
N GLY A 326 -7.11 -4.27 20.70
CA GLY A 326 -7.49 -4.86 21.97
C GLY A 326 -6.34 -5.02 22.97
N PRO A 327 -6.61 -5.60 24.16
CA PRO A 327 -5.58 -5.87 25.16
C PRO A 327 -4.49 -6.83 24.65
N GLY A 328 -3.23 -6.58 25.01
CA GLY A 328 -2.07 -7.40 24.59
C GLY A 328 -1.29 -6.84 23.41
N TRP A 329 -1.81 -5.80 22.75
CA TRP A 329 -1.14 -5.10 21.64
C TRP A 329 -0.44 -3.81 22.06
N ASP A 330 -0.37 -3.51 23.36
CA ASP A 330 0.19 -2.26 23.89
C ASP A 330 1.65 -2.05 23.45
N GLY A 331 2.42 -3.13 23.32
CA GLY A 331 3.81 -3.08 22.81
C GLY A 331 3.94 -2.64 21.35
N ALA A 332 2.85 -2.60 20.58
CA ALA A 332 2.82 -2.10 19.21
C ALA A 332 2.72 -0.56 19.15
N ALA A 333 2.39 0.10 20.27
CA ALA A 333 2.21 1.55 20.33
C ALA A 333 3.49 2.31 19.97
N LEU A 334 4.64 1.91 20.53
CA LEU A 334 5.91 2.58 20.25
C LEU A 334 6.34 2.44 18.78
N PRO A 335 6.34 1.23 18.16
CA PRO A 335 6.56 1.09 16.73
C PRO A 335 5.61 1.95 15.88
N PHE A 336 4.31 1.98 16.21
CA PHE A 336 3.34 2.78 15.46
C PHE A 336 3.59 4.28 15.56
N CYS A 337 3.96 4.77 16.74
CA CYS A 337 4.36 6.16 16.96
C CYS A 337 5.54 6.53 16.06
N LEU A 338 6.61 5.73 16.08
CA LEU A 338 7.83 5.99 15.30
C LEU A 338 7.60 5.88 13.79
N LEU A 339 6.77 4.93 13.35
CA LEU A 339 6.37 4.80 11.95
C LEU A 339 5.52 5.99 11.48
N SER A 340 4.65 6.51 12.34
CA SER A 340 3.86 7.71 12.07
C SER A 340 4.77 8.94 11.95
N LEU A 341 5.78 9.07 12.81
CA LEU A 341 6.80 10.12 12.69
C LEU A 341 7.61 9.99 11.39
N ALA A 342 8.00 8.78 11.01
CA ALA A 342 8.67 8.52 9.73
C ALA A 342 7.77 8.93 8.54
N ALA A 343 6.45 8.70 8.62
CA ALA A 343 5.48 9.13 7.61
C ALA A 343 5.38 10.66 7.51
N ILE A 344 5.44 11.39 8.63
CA ILE A 344 5.53 12.87 8.62
C ILE A 344 6.75 13.33 7.81
N VAL A 345 7.92 12.75 8.10
CA VAL A 345 9.17 13.08 7.38
C VAL A 345 9.06 12.72 5.90
N LEU A 346 8.56 11.53 5.55
CA LEU A 346 8.40 11.10 4.16
C LEU A 346 7.39 11.96 3.38
N SER A 347 6.31 12.40 4.03
CA SER A 347 5.31 13.28 3.40
C SER A 347 5.90 14.64 2.99
N SER A 348 7.03 15.05 3.58
CA SER A 348 7.76 16.25 3.16
C SER A 348 8.43 16.11 1.77
N LEU A 349 8.56 14.88 1.27
CA LEU A 349 9.07 14.50 -0.05
C LEU A 349 7.96 14.04 -0.98
N SER A 350 6.71 14.41 -0.70
CA SER A 350 5.59 14.07 -1.58
C SER A 350 5.83 14.60 -3.00
N MET A 351 5.22 13.94 -3.98
CA MET A 351 5.39 14.19 -5.42
C MET A 351 6.76 13.83 -6.02
N THR A 352 7.64 13.16 -5.27
CA THR A 352 8.97 12.79 -5.80
C THR A 352 8.84 11.94 -7.06
N TRP A 353 7.98 10.91 -7.04
CA TRP A 353 7.82 10.03 -8.20
C TRP A 353 7.37 10.79 -9.45
N GLU A 354 6.42 11.69 -9.29
CA GLU A 354 5.80 12.47 -10.36
C GLU A 354 6.79 13.48 -10.96
N VAL A 355 7.58 14.16 -10.13
CA VAL A 355 8.61 15.11 -10.59
C VAL A 355 9.71 14.39 -11.38
N PHE A 356 10.17 13.23 -10.89
CA PHE A 356 11.18 12.44 -11.59
C PHE A 356 10.66 11.89 -12.93
N LEU A 357 9.38 11.53 -12.99
CA LEU A 357 8.72 11.12 -14.22
C LEU A 357 8.60 12.27 -15.23
N ILE A 358 8.13 13.46 -14.81
CA ILE A 358 7.96 14.63 -15.70
C ILE A 358 9.29 15.07 -16.31
N ARG A 359 10.40 14.90 -15.59
CA ARG A 359 11.75 15.30 -16.02
C ARG A 359 12.54 14.17 -16.68
N ASP A 360 11.95 13.01 -16.91
CA ASP A 360 12.57 11.83 -17.52
C ASP A 360 13.86 11.36 -16.80
N GLN A 361 13.90 11.43 -15.46
CA GLN A 361 15.05 11.02 -14.64
C GLN A 361 14.80 9.71 -13.86
N THR A 362 13.95 8.83 -14.38
CA THR A 362 13.53 7.58 -13.73
C THR A 362 14.70 6.65 -13.38
N ALA A 363 15.77 6.65 -14.17
CA ALA A 363 16.98 5.87 -13.88
C ALA A 363 17.73 6.37 -12.62
N LEU A 364 17.77 7.69 -12.39
CA LEU A 364 18.36 8.28 -11.19
C LEU A 364 17.49 7.94 -9.97
N GLN A 365 16.17 8.01 -10.14
CA GLN A 365 15.21 7.63 -9.10
C GLN A 365 15.41 6.17 -8.65
N ALA A 366 15.53 5.24 -9.60
CA ALA A 366 15.77 3.83 -9.27
C ALA A 366 17.05 3.62 -8.45
N ARG A 367 18.12 4.37 -8.75
CA ARG A 367 19.37 4.34 -7.96
C ARG A 367 19.16 4.85 -6.53
N PHE A 368 18.36 5.89 -6.36
CA PHE A 368 18.05 6.42 -5.03
C PHE A 368 17.17 5.49 -4.22
N GLU A 369 16.17 4.84 -4.84
CA GLU A 369 15.39 3.81 -4.15
C GLU A 369 16.27 2.64 -3.70
N PHE A 370 17.20 2.20 -4.55
CA PHE A 370 18.14 1.15 -4.19
C PHE A 370 19.03 1.54 -3.01
N LEU A 371 19.62 2.74 -3.05
CA LEU A 371 20.47 3.24 -1.97
C LEU A 371 19.68 3.44 -0.67
N ARG A 372 18.51 4.08 -0.75
CA ARG A 372 17.65 4.36 0.40
C ARG A 372 17.21 3.07 1.08
N HIS A 373 16.68 2.11 0.33
CA HIS A 373 16.20 0.86 0.90
C HIS A 373 17.33 -0.06 1.37
N GLY A 374 18.46 -0.09 0.67
CA GLY A 374 19.65 -0.81 1.10
C GLY A 374 20.21 -0.27 2.41
N ALA A 375 20.43 1.05 2.49
CA ALA A 375 20.88 1.71 3.72
C ALA A 375 19.82 1.61 4.84
N GLY A 376 18.54 1.74 4.50
CA GLY A 376 17.42 1.58 5.41
C GLY A 376 17.37 0.20 6.04
N LEU A 377 17.63 -0.86 5.28
CA LEU A 377 17.71 -2.23 5.83
C LEU A 377 18.88 -2.38 6.81
N VAL A 378 20.04 -1.79 6.52
CA VAL A 378 21.20 -1.80 7.43
C VAL A 378 20.88 -1.03 8.71
N MET A 379 20.34 0.18 8.60
CA MET A 379 19.90 0.98 9.76
C MET A 379 18.85 0.23 10.58
N PHE A 380 17.91 -0.43 9.93
CA PHE A 380 16.88 -1.23 10.59
C PHE A 380 17.46 -2.43 11.34
N SER A 381 18.41 -3.13 10.73
CA SER A 381 19.12 -4.26 11.36
C SER A 381 19.90 -3.82 12.60
N ILE A 382 20.59 -2.67 12.52
CA ILE A 382 21.28 -2.06 13.68
C ILE A 382 20.25 -1.63 14.73
N GLY A 383 19.13 -1.02 14.31
CA GLY A 383 18.05 -0.61 15.18
C GLY A 383 17.45 -1.78 15.96
N CYS A 384 17.30 -2.95 15.33
CA CYS A 384 16.84 -4.17 15.99
C CYS A 384 17.76 -4.61 17.15
N LEU A 385 19.05 -4.24 17.19
CA LEU A 385 19.93 -4.51 18.33
C LEU A 385 19.49 -3.75 19.60
N PHE A 386 18.76 -2.65 19.44
CA PHE A 386 18.25 -1.81 20.54
C PHE A 386 16.76 -2.05 20.83
N GLY A 387 16.20 -3.16 20.32
CA GLY A 387 14.79 -3.51 20.53
C GLY A 387 13.82 -2.90 19.51
N LEU A 388 12.53 -3.02 19.81
CA LEU A 388 11.45 -2.55 18.92
C LEU A 388 11.47 -1.02 18.70
N GLY A 389 11.84 -0.26 19.73
CA GLY A 389 12.01 1.19 19.62
C GLY A 389 13.14 1.56 18.68
N GLY A 390 14.27 0.86 18.74
CA GLY A 390 15.39 1.06 17.81
C GLY A 390 15.03 0.73 16.37
N ALA A 391 14.28 -0.36 16.13
CA ALA A 391 13.77 -0.71 14.81
C ALA A 391 12.83 0.37 14.24
N GLY A 392 11.95 0.94 15.07
CA GLY A 392 11.10 2.08 14.68
C GLY A 392 11.91 3.34 14.40
N ALA A 393 12.89 3.67 15.26
CA ALA A 393 13.75 4.83 15.09
C ALA A 393 14.60 4.75 13.82
N ALA A 394 15.04 3.55 13.43
CA ALA A 394 15.72 3.32 12.18
C ALA A 394 14.87 3.67 10.95
N ARG A 395 13.54 3.52 11.01
CA ARG A 395 12.64 3.97 9.93
C ARG A 395 12.54 5.50 9.85
N VAL A 396 12.61 6.19 10.98
CA VAL A 396 12.75 7.65 10.99
C VAL A 396 14.11 8.06 10.39
N GLY A 397 15.18 7.34 10.73
CA GLY A 397 16.50 7.51 10.12
C GLY A 397 16.50 7.29 8.60
N GLU A 398 15.83 6.25 8.12
CA GLU A 398 15.62 5.98 6.69
C GLU A 398 14.87 7.14 6.01
N ALA A 399 13.82 7.67 6.65
CA ALA A 399 13.07 8.82 6.14
C ALA A 399 13.93 10.09 6.06
N LEU A 400 14.76 10.36 7.07
CA LEU A 400 15.70 11.49 7.07
C LEU A 400 16.78 11.33 5.99
N LEU A 401 17.30 10.11 5.81
CA LEU A 401 18.22 9.79 4.71
C LEU A 401 17.56 10.06 3.36
N ALA A 402 16.29 9.67 3.19
CA ALA A 402 15.53 9.97 1.99
C ALA A 402 15.45 11.48 1.72
N VAL A 403 15.22 12.30 2.77
CA VAL A 403 15.21 13.76 2.63
C VAL A 403 16.57 14.25 2.16
N GLY A 404 17.65 13.80 2.76
CA GLY A 404 19.01 14.17 2.34
C GLY A 404 19.34 13.79 0.89
N LEU A 405 18.86 12.63 0.43
CA LEU A 405 19.14 12.09 -0.90
C LEU A 405 18.32 12.77 -2.01
N TYR A 406 17.00 12.84 -1.82
CA TYR A 406 16.07 13.35 -2.83
C TYR A 406 16.06 14.87 -2.90
N ARG A 407 16.23 15.56 -1.76
CA ARG A 407 15.96 16.99 -1.70
C ARG A 407 16.85 17.86 -2.61
N PRO A 408 18.18 17.69 -2.66
CA PRO A 408 19.03 18.50 -3.54
C PRO A 408 18.68 18.34 -5.02
N HIS A 409 18.19 17.16 -5.41
CA HIS A 409 17.79 16.86 -6.78
C HIS A 409 16.42 17.46 -7.10
N LEU A 410 15.45 17.34 -6.18
CA LEU A 410 14.16 18.00 -6.30
C LEU A 410 14.30 19.52 -6.43
N GLU A 411 15.20 20.13 -5.65
CA GLU A 411 15.50 21.56 -5.71
C GLU A 411 15.95 21.98 -7.12
N ARG A 412 16.88 21.22 -7.72
CA ARG A 412 17.33 21.47 -9.10
C ARG A 412 16.25 21.23 -10.15
N MET A 413 15.43 20.19 -9.98
CA MET A 413 14.42 19.79 -10.98
C MET A 413 13.19 20.69 -10.98
N THR A 414 12.85 21.25 -9.82
CA THR A 414 11.68 22.14 -9.64
C THR A 414 12.06 23.61 -9.57
N ASP A 415 13.35 23.94 -9.62
CA ASP A 415 13.89 25.30 -9.46
C ASP A 415 13.47 25.95 -8.13
N THR A 416 13.38 25.13 -7.07
CA THR A 416 13.07 25.58 -5.71
C THR A 416 14.34 25.75 -4.90
N PHE A 417 14.26 26.58 -3.86
CA PHE A 417 15.36 26.84 -2.93
C PHE A 417 14.99 26.40 -1.53
N ARG A 418 15.96 26.03 -0.70
CA ARG A 418 15.74 25.65 0.71
C ARG A 418 14.87 26.65 1.49
N ARG A 419 15.03 27.95 1.22
CA ARG A 419 14.23 29.04 1.83
C ARG A 419 12.73 28.97 1.52
N ASP A 420 12.33 28.36 0.40
CA ASP A 420 10.93 28.28 -0.03
C ASP A 420 10.13 27.33 0.85
N TYR A 421 10.81 26.38 1.49
CA TYR A 421 10.19 25.31 2.27
C TYR A 421 10.06 25.63 3.74
N ALA A 422 10.96 26.46 4.28
CA ALA A 422 10.91 26.92 5.66
C ALA A 422 9.54 27.49 6.05
N PRO A 423 8.92 28.42 5.29
CA PRO A 423 7.59 28.90 5.62
C PRO A 423 6.55 27.79 5.52
N ILE A 424 6.60 26.93 4.49
CA ILE A 424 5.61 25.84 4.32
C ILE A 424 5.64 24.90 5.53
N TYR A 425 6.83 24.45 5.93
CA TYR A 425 6.99 23.55 7.06
C TYR A 425 6.69 24.22 8.39
N LEU A 426 7.01 25.51 8.56
CA LEU A 426 6.64 26.25 9.77
C LEU A 426 5.12 26.37 9.89
N HIS A 427 4.43 26.73 8.81
CA HIS A 427 2.97 26.80 8.81
C HIS A 427 2.33 25.44 9.09
N ALA A 428 2.82 24.37 8.44
CA ALA A 428 2.35 23.01 8.70
C ALA A 428 2.64 22.57 10.14
N ALA A 429 3.80 22.90 10.70
CA ALA A 429 4.17 22.59 12.08
C ALA A 429 3.28 23.32 13.08
N VAL A 430 3.00 24.62 12.88
CA VAL A 430 2.10 25.40 13.75
C VAL A 430 0.69 24.81 13.71
N LEU A 431 0.15 24.53 12.53
CA LEU A 431 -1.17 23.91 12.40
C LEU A 431 -1.23 22.51 13.02
N THR A 432 -0.16 21.73 12.87
CA THR A 432 -0.01 20.42 13.51
C THR A 432 0.03 20.54 15.03
N ALA A 433 0.77 21.51 15.57
CA ALA A 433 0.82 21.77 17.00
C ALA A 433 -0.56 22.16 17.55
N ILE A 434 -1.29 23.04 16.87
CA ILE A 434 -2.67 23.41 17.23
C ILE A 434 -3.59 22.17 17.21
N ALA A 435 -3.50 21.37 16.15
CA ALA A 435 -4.35 20.18 15.98
C ALA A 435 -4.10 19.12 17.05
N VAL A 436 -2.85 18.95 17.48
CA VAL A 436 -2.43 17.86 18.36
C VAL A 436 -2.38 18.29 19.83
N ALA A 437 -2.37 19.59 20.14
CA ALA A 437 -2.35 20.10 21.51
C ALA A 437 -3.45 19.51 22.41
N PRO A 438 -4.73 19.38 22.00
CA PRO A 438 -5.76 18.75 22.84
C PRO A 438 -5.46 17.29 23.15
N ALA A 439 -4.93 16.54 22.17
CA ALA A 439 -4.53 15.15 22.35
C ALA A 439 -3.34 15.02 23.32
N VAL A 440 -2.35 15.90 23.22
CA VAL A 440 -1.20 15.92 24.15
C VAL A 440 -1.66 16.26 25.57
N LEU A 441 -2.55 17.25 25.74
CA LEU A 441 -3.09 17.61 27.05
C LEU A 441 -3.83 16.43 27.69
N VAL A 442 -4.72 15.77 26.95
CA VAL A 442 -5.42 14.58 27.44
C VAL A 442 -4.43 13.46 27.75
N MET A 443 -3.50 13.13 26.86
CA MET A 443 -2.49 12.09 27.13
C MET A 443 -1.62 12.40 28.33
N SER A 444 -1.21 13.66 28.52
CA SER A 444 -0.42 14.08 29.68
C SER A 444 -1.20 13.96 30.99
N ALA A 445 -2.49 14.31 30.98
CA ALA A 445 -3.36 14.19 32.17
C ALA A 445 -3.60 12.73 32.58
N TRP A 446 -3.59 11.81 31.62
CA TRP A 446 -3.78 10.37 31.83
C TRP A 446 -2.47 9.57 31.84
N GLY A 447 -1.31 10.25 31.98
CA GLY A 447 0.00 9.61 32.11
C GLY A 447 0.41 8.74 30.91
N TRP A 448 -0.04 9.08 29.70
CA TRP A 448 0.16 8.33 28.46
C TRP A 448 -0.39 6.89 28.53
N SER A 449 -1.39 6.65 29.37
CA SER A 449 -2.02 5.33 29.50
C SER A 449 -2.80 4.93 28.24
N ALA A 450 -2.61 3.69 27.81
CA ALA A 450 -3.39 3.08 26.75
C ALA A 450 -4.89 2.93 27.12
N GLU A 451 -5.22 2.99 28.42
CA GLU A 451 -6.58 2.87 28.95
C GLU A 451 -7.29 4.23 29.10
N THR A 452 -6.77 5.27 28.45
CA THR A 452 -7.40 6.58 28.45
C THR A 452 -8.87 6.49 28.00
N PRO A 453 -9.84 7.09 28.74
CA PRO A 453 -11.26 6.92 28.44
C PRO A 453 -11.65 7.40 27.04
N LEU A 454 -12.44 6.59 26.33
CA LEU A 454 -12.94 6.91 24.98
C LEU A 454 -13.59 8.29 24.84
N PRO A 455 -14.41 8.79 25.79
CA PRO A 455 -14.99 10.13 25.67
C PRO A 455 -13.93 11.24 25.65
N SER A 456 -12.87 11.09 26.44
CA SER A 456 -11.77 12.06 26.49
C SER A 456 -10.94 12.05 25.21
N LEU A 457 -10.73 10.88 24.61
CA LEU A 457 -10.08 10.72 23.31
C LEU A 457 -10.92 11.34 22.19
N ALA A 458 -12.23 11.05 22.17
CA ALA A 458 -13.15 11.60 21.18
C ALA A 458 -13.22 13.13 21.27
N ALA A 459 -13.29 13.67 22.50
CA ALA A 459 -13.25 15.10 22.74
C ALA A 459 -11.92 15.73 22.28
N ALA A 460 -10.77 15.09 22.56
CA ALA A 460 -9.46 15.56 22.12
C ALA A 460 -9.33 15.57 20.59
N ILE A 461 -9.79 14.51 19.90
CA ILE A 461 -9.78 14.43 18.45
C ILE A 461 -10.70 15.50 17.85
N ALA A 462 -11.92 15.65 18.38
CA ALA A 462 -12.87 16.66 17.90
C ALA A 462 -12.32 18.09 18.10
N ALA A 463 -11.77 18.38 19.28
CA ALA A 463 -11.12 19.66 19.57
C ALA A 463 -9.90 19.90 18.67
N GLY A 464 -9.12 18.85 18.37
CA GLY A 464 -7.98 18.93 17.47
C GLY A 464 -8.38 19.23 16.02
N ILE A 465 -9.42 18.55 15.52
CA ILE A 465 -9.98 18.82 14.18
C ILE A 465 -10.55 20.24 14.10
N ALA A 466 -11.28 20.67 15.13
CA ALA A 466 -11.81 22.03 15.21
C ALA A 466 -10.69 23.07 15.26
N GLY A 467 -9.66 22.85 16.09
CA GLY A 467 -8.49 23.73 16.19
C GLY A 467 -7.72 23.82 14.87
N TRP A 468 -7.53 22.70 14.18
CA TRP A 468 -6.94 22.65 12.85
C TRP A 468 -7.78 23.45 11.82
N ALA A 469 -9.11 23.25 11.79
CA ALA A 469 -10.00 23.95 10.88
C ALA A 469 -10.05 25.46 11.14
N CYS A 470 -10.09 25.87 12.42
CA CYS A 470 -9.98 27.28 12.82
C CYS A 470 -8.61 27.86 12.46
N GLY A 471 -7.53 27.10 12.65
CA GLY A 471 -6.18 27.50 12.27
C GLY A 471 -6.04 27.71 10.77
N LEU A 472 -6.64 26.83 9.95
CA LEU A 472 -6.68 27.00 8.49
C LEU A 472 -7.38 28.30 8.10
N TRP A 473 -8.48 28.63 8.76
CA TRP A 473 -9.25 29.84 8.50
C TRP A 473 -8.48 31.09 8.95
N TYR A 474 -7.88 31.06 10.15
CA TYR A 474 -7.12 32.18 10.70
C TYR A 474 -5.83 32.49 9.93
N LEU A 475 -5.15 31.46 9.42
CA LEU A 475 -3.92 31.61 8.62
C LEU A 475 -4.20 31.81 7.12
N ASP A 476 -5.46 32.07 6.73
CA ASP A 476 -5.92 32.23 5.35
C ASP A 476 -5.35 31.17 4.41
N HIS A 477 -5.42 29.90 4.84
CA HIS A 477 -4.79 28.82 4.11
C HIS A 477 -5.55 28.54 2.80
N PRO A 478 -4.86 28.32 1.66
CA PRO A 478 -5.51 28.10 0.36
C PRO A 478 -6.52 26.95 0.34
N LEU A 479 -6.31 25.91 1.18
CA LEU A 479 -7.27 24.81 1.37
C LEU A 479 -8.69 25.28 1.73
N VAL A 480 -8.83 26.42 2.42
CA VAL A 480 -10.15 26.97 2.79
C VAL A 480 -10.93 27.42 1.55
N ALA A 481 -10.24 28.03 0.57
CA ALA A 481 -10.86 28.44 -0.69
C ALA A 481 -11.30 27.22 -1.51
N GLU A 482 -10.46 26.20 -1.60
CA GLU A 482 -10.80 24.94 -2.28
C GLU A 482 -11.97 24.22 -1.61
N ALA A 483 -11.98 24.13 -0.27
CA ALA A 483 -13.08 23.53 0.47
C ALA A 483 -14.41 24.27 0.24
N ARG A 484 -14.37 25.61 0.20
CA ARG A 484 -15.56 26.44 -0.12
C ARG A 484 -16.06 26.21 -1.54
N LEU A 485 -15.16 26.07 -2.51
CA LEU A 485 -15.52 25.75 -3.90
C LEU A 485 -16.17 24.38 -4.01
N LEU A 486 -15.63 23.36 -3.34
CA LEU A 486 -16.23 22.02 -3.31
C LEU A 486 -17.62 22.02 -2.66
N LEU A 487 -17.78 22.70 -1.53
CA LEU A 487 -19.07 22.86 -0.86
C LEU A 487 -20.09 23.61 -1.73
N ALA A 488 -19.66 24.59 -2.51
CA ALA A 488 -20.53 25.32 -3.44
C ALA A 488 -21.04 24.42 -4.58
N HIS A 489 -20.21 23.50 -5.09
CA HIS A 489 -20.60 22.53 -6.11
C HIS A 489 -21.52 21.41 -5.59
N MET A 490 -21.50 21.12 -4.29
CA MET A 490 -22.41 20.14 -3.66
C MET A 490 -23.78 20.73 -3.30
N ARG A 491 -23.97 22.05 -3.37
CA ARG A 491 -25.30 22.65 -3.20
C ARG A 491 -26.14 22.33 -4.45
N PRO A 492 -27.34 21.72 -4.30
CA PRO A 492 -28.20 21.46 -5.45
C PRO A 492 -28.51 22.78 -6.15
N ALA A 493 -28.38 22.79 -7.49
CA ALA A 493 -28.73 23.95 -8.29
C ALA A 493 -30.16 24.37 -7.93
N ARG A 494 -30.34 25.63 -7.49
CA ARG A 494 -31.67 26.18 -7.26
C ARG A 494 -32.47 26.01 -8.55
N PRO A 495 -33.68 25.42 -8.53
CA PRO A 495 -34.51 25.37 -9.72
C PRO A 495 -34.72 26.81 -10.21
N ALA A 496 -34.42 27.05 -11.49
CA ALA A 496 -34.64 28.34 -12.11
C ALA A 496 -36.14 28.67 -11.98
N THR A 497 -36.48 29.63 -11.15
CA THR A 497 -37.82 30.22 -11.13
C THR A 497 -38.00 30.89 -12.48
N SER A 498 -38.76 30.25 -13.37
CA SER A 498 -39.29 30.89 -14.57
C SER A 498 -40.14 32.07 -14.11
N VAL A 499 -39.60 33.27 -14.28
CA VAL A 499 -40.40 34.50 -14.20
C VAL A 499 -41.35 34.45 -15.38
N SER A 500 -42.60 34.09 -15.11
CA SER A 500 -43.70 34.32 -16.04
C SER A 500 -43.93 35.83 -16.12
N ASN A 501 -43.56 36.44 -17.25
CA ASN A 501 -44.05 37.75 -17.61
C ASN A 501 -45.57 37.65 -17.81
N LEU A 502 -46.31 38.49 -17.08
CA LEU A 502 -47.65 38.93 -17.46
C LEU A 502 -47.52 40.08 -18.48
#